data_AF-A0A7S9RH97-F1
#
_entry.id   AF-A0A7S9RH97-F1
#
_cell.length_a   1.000
_cell.length_b   1.000
_cell.length_c   1.000
_cell.angle_alpha   90.00
_cell.angle_beta   90.00
_cell.angle_gamma   90.00
#
_symmetry.space_group_name_H-M   'P 1'
#
loop_
_entity.id
_entity.type
_entity.pdbx_description
1 polymer ?
#
loop_
_entity_poly.entity_id
_entity_poly.type
_entity_poly.pdbx_seq_one_letter_code
_entity_poly.pdbx_strand_id
1 'polypeptide(L)'
;MKENLRNTIIKNIFFVSKQPVLFRDLLEANALFNEGMLVDGAKLNFRFNHVKLYQIYALICFVVLFPLLIITHHFLANTDAHISIIATTIVTSAVFIGFDMFKVWARREMSLELIKKAWSVHFPYFGYEKYSSKVEEIYNTALKNDVSKKDLEQYIYEKLISQKESAE
;
A
#
# COMPACT_ATOMS: atom_id res chain seq x y z
N MET A 1 -21.29 0.91 5.27
CA MET A 1 -19.95 0.33 5.49
C MET A 1 -19.39 0.92 6.77
N LYS A 2 -19.20 0.14 7.83
CA LYS A 2 -18.70 0.65 9.12
C LYS A 2 -17.27 1.15 8.88
N GLU A 3 -17.03 2.45 9.01
CA GLU A 3 -15.67 2.98 8.86
C GLU A 3 -14.82 2.47 10.02
N ASN A 4 -13.88 1.57 9.71
CA ASN A 4 -12.90 1.12 10.68
C ASN A 4 -11.79 2.18 10.83
N LEU A 5 -11.18 2.24 12.02
CA LEU A 5 -10.08 3.15 12.36
C LEU A 5 -8.97 3.13 11.29
N ARG A 6 -8.62 1.94 10.78
CA ARG A 6 -7.67 1.74 9.67
C ARG A 6 -8.03 2.56 8.44
N ASN A 7 -9.27 2.48 7.97
CA ASN A 7 -9.69 3.18 6.74
C ASN A 7 -9.66 4.69 6.93
N THR A 8 -9.98 5.17 8.13
CA THR A 8 -9.90 6.59 8.49
C THR A 8 -8.45 7.08 8.46
N ILE A 9 -7.51 6.29 9.01
CA ILE A 9 -6.08 6.62 8.99
C ILE A 9 -5.57 6.67 7.54
N ILE A 10 -5.80 5.62 6.77
CA ILE A 10 -5.33 5.49 5.38
C ILE A 10 -5.87 6.64 4.52
N LYS A 11 -7.18 6.93 4.54
CA LYS A 11 -7.75 8.03 3.77
C LYS A 11 -7.21 9.41 4.15
N ASN A 12 -6.78 9.60 5.40
CA ASN A 12 -6.26 10.87 5.87
C ASN A 12 -4.80 11.12 5.49
N ILE A 13 -3.95 10.09 5.49
CA ILE A 13 -2.50 10.25 5.23
C ILE A 13 -2.14 10.37 3.75
N PHE A 14 -3.12 10.26 2.84
CA PHE A 14 -2.90 10.34 1.41
C PHE A 14 -3.72 11.46 0.75
N PHE A 15 -3.15 12.02 -0.31
CA PHE A 15 -3.89 12.76 -1.33
C PHE A 15 -4.09 11.83 -2.52
N VAL A 16 -5.35 11.59 -2.89
CA VAL A 16 -5.73 10.77 -4.05
C VAL A 16 -6.36 11.68 -5.09
N SER A 17 -5.86 11.62 -6.33
CA SER A 17 -6.42 12.37 -7.45
C SER A 17 -7.82 11.89 -7.79
N LYS A 18 -8.61 12.79 -8.39
CA LYS A 18 -9.92 12.43 -8.97
C LYS A 18 -9.78 11.80 -10.36
N GLN A 19 -8.59 11.87 -10.96
CA GLN A 19 -8.35 11.30 -12.29
C GLN A 19 -8.44 9.77 -12.26
N PRO A 20 -9.03 9.16 -13.29
CA PRO A 20 -9.08 7.70 -13.38
C PRO A 20 -7.67 7.13 -13.56
N VAL A 21 -7.44 5.95 -13.00
CA VAL A 21 -6.22 5.18 -13.24
C VAL A 21 -6.26 4.64 -14.67
N LEU A 22 -5.18 4.82 -15.42
CA LEU A 22 -5.07 4.32 -16.79
C LEU A 22 -5.01 2.79 -16.78
N PHE A 23 -5.56 2.16 -17.82
CA PHE A 23 -5.59 0.70 -17.93
C PHE A 23 -4.18 0.09 -17.82
N ARG A 24 -3.21 0.63 -18.55
CA ARG A 24 -1.81 0.18 -18.48
C ARG A 24 -1.19 0.35 -17.11
N ASP A 25 -1.43 1.50 -16.47
CA ASP A 25 -0.88 1.77 -15.13
C ASP A 25 -1.48 0.83 -14.09
N LEU A 26 -2.76 0.46 -14.24
CA LEU A 26 -3.40 -0.59 -13.44
C LEU A 26 -2.71 -1.95 -13.64
N LEU A 27 -2.47 -2.37 -14.88
CA LEU A 27 -1.81 -3.65 -15.17
C LEU A 27 -0.41 -3.72 -14.54
N GLU A 28 0.37 -2.66 -14.73
CA GLU A 28 1.73 -2.58 -14.17
C GLU A 28 1.71 -2.50 -12.64
N ALA A 29 0.80 -1.72 -12.06
CA ALA A 29 0.62 -1.65 -10.61
C ALA A 29 0.19 -3.00 -10.03
N ASN A 30 -0.69 -3.74 -10.69
CA ASN A 30 -1.14 -5.06 -10.27
C ASN A 30 0.00 -6.09 -10.32
N ALA A 31 0.78 -6.12 -11.40
CA ALA A 31 1.93 -7.02 -11.51
C ALA A 31 2.96 -6.75 -10.39
N LEU A 32 3.36 -5.49 -10.21
CA LEU A 32 4.27 -5.11 -9.13
C LEU A 32 3.71 -5.46 -7.75
N PHE A 33 2.41 -5.23 -7.53
CA PHE A 33 1.78 -5.54 -6.25
C PHE A 33 1.78 -7.05 -5.95
N ASN A 34 1.48 -7.88 -6.95
CA ASN A 34 1.46 -9.34 -6.81
C ASN A 34 2.86 -9.91 -6.55
N GLU A 35 3.90 -9.32 -7.14
CA GLU A 35 5.31 -9.63 -6.86
C GLU A 35 5.77 -9.16 -5.47
N GLY A 36 4.92 -8.45 -4.72
CA GLY A 36 5.26 -7.90 -3.40
C GLY A 36 6.11 -6.62 -3.46
N MET A 37 6.25 -6.02 -4.64
CA MET A 37 6.98 -4.77 -4.85
C MET A 37 6.16 -3.56 -4.41
N LEU A 38 6.85 -2.48 -4.03
CA LEU A 38 6.19 -1.22 -3.72
C LEU A 38 5.76 -0.52 -5.00
N VAL A 39 4.44 -0.41 -5.18
CA VAL A 39 3.84 0.31 -6.30
C VAL A 39 4.12 1.81 -6.18
N ASP A 40 4.53 2.42 -7.29
CA ASP A 40 4.66 3.88 -7.40
C ASP A 40 3.29 4.55 -7.27
N GLY A 41 3.17 5.48 -6.33
CA GLY A 41 1.93 6.22 -6.11
C GLY A 41 1.47 7.02 -7.33
N ALA A 42 2.41 7.48 -8.18
CA ALA A 42 2.07 8.23 -9.38
C ALA A 42 1.23 7.41 -10.37
N LYS A 43 1.51 6.12 -10.54
CA LYS A 43 0.74 5.21 -11.42
C LYS A 43 -0.72 5.05 -10.97
N LEU A 44 -0.95 5.13 -9.67
CA LEU A 44 -2.28 5.04 -9.08
C LEU A 44 -2.85 6.43 -8.70
N ASN A 45 -2.20 7.51 -9.16
CA ASN A 45 -2.57 8.90 -8.91
C ASN A 45 -2.74 9.27 -7.43
N PHE A 46 -1.87 8.78 -6.55
CA PHE A 46 -1.84 9.17 -5.15
C PHE A 46 -0.44 9.55 -4.65
N ARG A 47 -0.41 10.34 -3.58
CA ARG A 47 0.82 10.66 -2.85
C ARG A 47 0.56 10.81 -1.36
N PHE A 48 1.60 10.67 -0.54
CA PHE A 48 1.48 10.97 0.88
C PHE A 48 1.15 12.45 1.10
N ASN A 49 0.23 12.72 2.02
CA ASN A 49 0.20 13.97 2.73
C ASN A 49 1.19 13.86 3.90
N HIS A 50 2.42 14.32 3.69
CA HIS A 50 3.49 14.18 4.68
C HIS A 50 3.13 14.79 6.03
N VAL A 51 2.44 15.95 6.05
CA VAL A 51 2.00 16.59 7.30
C VAL A 51 1.08 15.66 8.09
N LYS A 52 0.02 15.15 7.46
CA LYS A 52 -0.92 14.23 8.13
C LYS A 52 -0.29 12.90 8.49
N LEU A 53 0.63 12.39 7.66
CA LEU A 53 1.40 11.18 7.92
C LEU A 53 2.20 11.33 9.23
N TYR A 54 2.98 12.41 9.38
CA TYR A 54 3.75 12.67 10.60
C TYR A 54 2.85 12.92 11.80
N GLN A 55 1.76 13.69 11.66
CA GLN A 55 0.82 13.94 12.76
C GLN A 55 0.18 12.66 13.29
N ILE A 56 -0.30 11.79 12.40
CA ILE A 56 -0.95 10.54 12.80
C ILE A 56 0.07 9.59 13.44
N TYR A 57 1.26 9.46 12.85
CA TYR A 57 2.29 8.62 13.45
C TYR A 57 2.76 9.14 14.81
N ALA A 58 2.96 10.45 14.94
CA ALA A 58 3.30 11.09 16.22
C ALA A 58 2.20 10.87 17.27
N LEU A 59 0.93 10.93 16.89
CA LEU A 59 -0.19 10.65 17.80
C LEU A 59 -0.19 9.18 18.26
N ILE A 60 0.07 8.23 17.34
CA ILE A 60 0.21 6.82 17.69
C ILE A 60 1.37 6.62 18.68
N CYS A 61 2.53 7.20 18.39
CA CYS A 61 3.68 7.16 19.30
C CYS A 61 3.36 7.81 20.64
N PHE A 62 2.66 8.95 20.67
CA PHE A 62 2.30 9.63 21.90
C PHE A 62 1.38 8.75 22.77
N VAL A 63 0.32 8.19 22.19
CA VAL A 63 -0.63 7.34 22.93
C VAL A 63 0.04 6.09 23.50
N VAL A 64 1.04 5.53 22.82
CA VAL A 64 1.74 4.31 23.26
C VAL A 64 2.91 4.63 24.21
N LEU A 65 3.76 5.58 23.85
CA LEU A 65 5.00 5.86 24.56
C LEU A 65 4.78 6.76 25.77
N PHE A 66 3.82 7.69 25.75
CA PHE A 66 3.62 8.61 26.87
C PHE A 66 3.24 7.86 28.17
N PRO A 67 2.28 6.91 28.17
CA PRO A 67 2.00 6.10 29.36
C PRO A 67 3.19 5.24 29.78
N LEU A 68 3.89 4.63 28.80
CA LEU A 68 5.07 3.82 29.06
C LEU A 68 6.17 4.63 29.74
N LEU A 69 6.39 5.87 29.28
CA LEU A 69 7.36 6.79 29.86
C LEU A 69 7.01 7.16 31.31
N ILE A 70 5.74 7.46 31.62
CA ILE A 70 5.32 7.74 33.01
C ILE A 70 5.62 6.55 33.93
N ILE A 71 5.30 5.34 33.50
CA ILE A 71 5.52 4.11 34.29
C ILE A 71 7.02 3.85 34.48
N THR A 72 7.80 3.96 33.40
CA THR A 72 9.24 3.65 33.41
C THR A 72 10.09 4.76 34.02
N HIS A 73 9.61 6.01 34.05
CA HIS A 73 10.33 7.14 34.62
C HIS A 73 10.73 6.91 36.07
N HIS A 74 9.84 6.34 36.89
CA HIS A 74 10.15 6.02 38.29
C HIS A 74 11.30 5.01 38.46
N PHE A 75 11.45 4.08 37.52
CA PHE A 75 12.55 3.11 37.52
C PHE A 75 13.84 3.73 37.00
N LEU A 76 13.78 4.47 35.88
CA LEU A 76 14.96 5.09 35.27
C LEU A 76 15.54 6.23 36.11
N ALA A 77 14.72 6.96 36.88
CA ALA A 77 15.19 8.09 37.69
C ALA A 77 16.28 7.71 38.70
N ASN A 78 16.31 6.44 39.14
CA ASN A 78 17.28 5.92 40.09
C ASN A 78 18.37 5.05 39.43
N THR A 79 18.43 5.01 38.10
CA THR A 79 19.33 4.14 37.33
C THR A 79 20.57 4.90 36.84
N ASP A 80 21.68 4.19 36.61
CA ASP A 80 22.90 4.75 36.03
C ASP A 80 22.66 5.45 34.68
N ALA A 81 23.37 6.55 34.45
CA ALA A 81 23.22 7.37 33.25
C ALA A 81 23.52 6.61 31.95
N HIS A 82 24.47 5.67 31.95
CA HIS A 82 24.80 4.86 30.76
C HIS A 82 23.62 3.99 30.34
N ILE A 83 22.92 3.38 31.29
CA ILE A 83 21.74 2.55 31.02
C ILE A 83 20.61 3.42 30.45
N SER A 84 20.42 4.62 31.01
CA SER A 84 19.40 5.57 30.52
C SER A 84 19.66 6.02 29.08
N ILE A 85 20.93 6.25 28.72
CA ILE A 85 21.33 6.60 27.35
C ILE A 85 21.07 5.44 26.38
N ILE A 86 21.45 4.21 26.76
CA ILE A 86 21.23 3.01 25.93
C ILE A 86 19.72 2.78 25.72
N ALA A 87 18.93 2.84 26.78
CA ALA A 87 17.47 2.68 26.70
C ALA A 87 16.84 3.72 25.78
N THR A 88 17.21 5.00 25.93
CA THR A 88 16.71 6.09 25.09
C THR A 88 17.07 5.88 23.62
N THR A 89 18.29 5.43 23.34
CA THR A 89 18.77 5.15 21.98
C THR A 89 17.97 4.02 21.33
N ILE A 90 17.70 2.94 22.07
CA ILE A 90 16.91 1.79 21.58
C ILE A 90 15.47 2.24 21.28
N VAL A 91 14.82 2.94 22.22
CA VAL A 91 13.43 3.41 22.05
C VAL A 91 13.33 4.37 20.86
N THR A 92 14.27 5.31 20.75
CA THR A 92 14.30 6.27 19.64
C THR A 92 14.48 5.56 18.30
N SER A 93 15.38 4.58 18.23
CA SER A 93 15.60 3.77 17.03
C SER A 93 14.34 2.98 16.64
N ALA A 94 13.65 2.39 17.62
CA ALA A 94 12.41 1.67 17.39
C ALA A 94 11.30 2.57 16.83
N VAL A 95 11.22 3.84 17.25
CA VAL A 95 10.29 4.82 16.68
C VAL A 95 10.61 5.12 15.22
N PHE A 96 11.88 5.31 14.86
CA PHE A 96 12.25 5.56 13.45
C PHE A 96 11.99 4.34 12.55
N ILE A 97 12.37 3.14 13.00
CA ILE A 97 12.08 1.88 12.28
C ILE A 97 10.57 1.70 12.14
N GLY A 98 9.82 1.94 13.21
CA GLY A 98 8.36 1.88 13.21
C GLY A 98 7.73 2.86 12.23
N PHE A 99 8.28 4.06 12.07
CA PHE A 99 7.81 5.04 11.10
C PHE A 99 8.01 4.57 9.66
N ASP A 100 9.17 3.99 9.36
CA ASP A 100 9.46 3.44 8.04
C ASP A 100 8.54 2.27 7.70
N MET A 101 8.35 1.34 8.64
CA MET A 101 7.39 0.26 8.50
C MET A 101 5.96 0.77 8.31
N PHE A 102 5.56 1.79 9.07
CA PHE A 102 4.23 2.41 8.96
C PHE A 102 4.00 3.02 7.58
N LYS A 103 4.99 3.74 7.03
CA LYS A 103 4.93 4.27 5.65
C LYS A 103 4.76 3.16 4.62
N VAL A 104 5.55 2.09 4.73
CA VAL A 104 5.51 0.95 3.81
C VAL A 104 4.14 0.28 3.85
N TRP A 105 3.64 -0.03 5.05
CA TRP A 105 2.31 -0.59 5.26
C TRP A 105 1.22 0.31 4.67
N ALA A 106 1.23 1.60 5.02
CA ALA A 106 0.25 2.57 4.55
C ALA A 106 0.19 2.65 3.01
N ARG A 107 1.37 2.69 2.37
CA ARG A 107 1.46 2.72 0.91
C ARG A 107 0.86 1.47 0.29
N ARG A 108 1.21 0.29 0.82
CA ARG A 108 0.70 -0.99 0.31
C ARG A 108 -0.82 -1.07 0.39
N GLU A 109 -1.39 -0.61 1.50
CA GLU A 109 -2.84 -0.62 1.71
C GLU A 109 -3.58 0.31 0.75
N MET A 110 -3.07 1.54 0.58
CA MET A 110 -3.66 2.48 -0.39
C MET A 110 -3.53 1.96 -1.82
N SER A 111 -2.37 1.40 -2.20
CA SER A 111 -2.18 0.81 -3.52
C SER A 111 -3.19 -0.30 -3.79
N LEU A 112 -3.40 -1.22 -2.84
CA LEU A 112 -4.38 -2.30 -2.99
C LEU A 112 -5.81 -1.77 -3.14
N GLU A 113 -6.20 -0.78 -2.33
CA GLU A 113 -7.52 -0.15 -2.41
C GLU A 113 -7.75 0.47 -3.80
N LEU A 114 -6.77 1.22 -4.32
CA LEU A 114 -6.87 1.88 -5.61
C LEU A 114 -6.80 0.90 -6.78
N ILE A 115 -5.97 -0.15 -6.70
CA ILE A 115 -5.95 -1.24 -7.68
C ILE A 115 -7.33 -1.88 -7.75
N LYS A 116 -7.92 -2.29 -6.63
CA LYS A 116 -9.27 -2.92 -6.62
C LYS A 116 -10.34 -1.98 -7.15
N LYS A 117 -10.27 -0.68 -6.84
CA LYS A 117 -11.20 0.33 -7.35
C LYS A 117 -11.06 0.54 -8.86
N ALA A 118 -9.85 0.64 -9.37
CA ALA A 118 -9.59 0.77 -10.81
C ALA A 118 -9.97 -0.53 -11.54
N TRP A 119 -9.72 -1.68 -10.91
CA TRP A 119 -10.09 -2.99 -11.43
C TRP A 119 -11.59 -3.14 -11.63
N SER A 120 -12.43 -2.69 -10.68
CA SER A 120 -13.88 -2.78 -10.87
C SER A 120 -14.42 -1.90 -12.00
N VAL A 121 -13.63 -0.92 -12.46
CA VAL A 121 -13.95 -0.10 -13.64
C VAL A 121 -13.47 -0.78 -14.92
N HIS A 122 -12.21 -1.22 -14.94
CA HIS A 122 -11.57 -1.76 -16.14
C HIS A 122 -11.89 -3.23 -16.41
N PHE A 123 -12.34 -3.99 -15.40
CA PHE A 123 -12.63 -5.43 -15.49
C PHE A 123 -13.93 -5.79 -14.74
N PRO A 124 -15.09 -5.22 -15.11
CA PRO A 124 -16.33 -5.35 -14.33
C PRO A 124 -16.85 -6.80 -14.21
N TYR A 125 -16.53 -7.66 -15.18
CA TYR A 125 -16.95 -9.07 -15.20
C TYR A 125 -15.92 -10.05 -14.64
N PHE A 126 -14.73 -9.57 -14.26
CA PHE A 126 -13.64 -10.41 -13.77
C PHE A 126 -13.28 -9.98 -12.34
N GLY A 127 -13.69 -10.75 -11.33
CA GLY A 127 -13.41 -10.42 -9.94
C GLY A 127 -11.91 -10.40 -9.62
N TYR A 128 -11.43 -9.34 -8.97
CA TYR A 128 -10.01 -9.13 -8.65
C TYR A 128 -9.36 -10.35 -8.00
N GLU A 129 -9.98 -10.91 -6.94
CA GLU A 129 -9.41 -12.02 -6.18
C GLU A 129 -9.15 -13.29 -7.00
N LYS A 130 -9.91 -13.50 -8.09
CA LYS A 130 -9.78 -14.68 -8.95
C LYS A 130 -8.89 -14.45 -10.16
N TYR A 131 -8.83 -13.21 -10.66
CA TYR A 131 -8.22 -12.89 -11.95
C TYR A 131 -6.98 -12.01 -11.86
N SER A 132 -6.61 -11.45 -10.69
CA SER A 132 -5.43 -10.58 -10.54
C SER A 132 -4.14 -11.25 -11.03
N SER A 133 -3.87 -12.49 -10.60
CA SER A 133 -2.69 -13.25 -11.01
C SER A 133 -2.74 -13.71 -12.47
N LYS A 134 -3.94 -14.02 -12.99
CA LYS A 134 -4.10 -14.41 -14.40
C LYS A 134 -3.82 -13.24 -15.34
N VAL A 135 -4.34 -12.06 -15.02
CA VAL A 135 -4.09 -10.84 -15.80
C VAL A 135 -2.63 -10.46 -15.76
N GLU A 136 -1.96 -10.60 -14.61
CA GLU A 136 -0.51 -10.42 -14.50
C GLU A 136 0.25 -11.34 -15.46
N GLU A 137 -0.07 -12.63 -15.50
CA GLU A 137 0.58 -13.59 -16.41
C GLU A 137 0.36 -13.21 -17.89
N ILE A 138 -0.87 -12.86 -18.25
CA ILE A 138 -1.21 -12.43 -19.61
C ILE A 138 -0.49 -11.13 -19.96
N TYR A 139 -0.44 -10.17 -19.02
CA TYR A 139 0.26 -8.90 -19.19
C TYR A 139 1.76 -9.09 -19.39
N ASN A 140 2.41 -9.91 -18.55
CA ASN A 140 3.82 -10.24 -18.69
C ASN A 140 4.12 -10.95 -20.03
N THR A 141 3.18 -11.79 -20.50
CA THR A 141 3.28 -12.41 -21.83
C THR A 141 3.12 -11.36 -22.96
N ALA A 142 2.20 -10.41 -22.81
CA ALA A 142 2.01 -9.32 -23.77
C ALA A 142 3.29 -8.46 -23.90
N LEU A 143 3.95 -8.16 -22.77
CA LEU A 143 5.22 -7.43 -22.77
C LEU A 143 6.34 -8.21 -23.46
N LYS A 144 6.43 -9.53 -23.24
CA LYS A 144 7.42 -10.39 -23.90
C LYS A 144 7.21 -10.47 -25.42
N ASN A 145 5.96 -10.40 -25.85
CA ASN A 145 5.57 -10.44 -27.26
C ASN A 145 5.55 -9.04 -27.93
N ASP A 146 6.01 -8.00 -27.22
CA ASP A 146 6.03 -6.61 -27.68
C ASP A 146 4.67 -6.12 -28.22
N VAL A 147 3.58 -6.53 -27.55
CA VAL A 147 2.23 -6.11 -27.92
C VAL A 147 2.12 -4.60 -27.77
N SER A 148 1.62 -3.94 -28.84
CA SER A 148 1.51 -2.49 -28.87
C SER A 148 0.60 -1.97 -27.76
N LYS A 149 0.88 -0.77 -27.26
CA LYS A 149 0.06 -0.14 -26.21
C LYS A 149 -1.41 0.02 -26.62
N LYS A 150 -1.69 0.15 -27.91
CA LYS A 150 -3.06 0.33 -28.45
C LYS A 150 -3.83 -0.98 -28.42
N ASP A 151 -3.14 -2.09 -28.66
CA ASP A 151 -3.76 -3.42 -28.78
C ASP A 151 -3.75 -4.18 -27.44
N LEU A 152 -3.03 -3.66 -26.45
CA LEU A 152 -2.85 -4.30 -25.15
C LEU A 152 -4.19 -4.62 -24.47
N GLU A 153 -5.13 -3.69 -24.45
CA GLU A 153 -6.43 -3.89 -23.82
C GLU A 153 -7.20 -5.03 -24.48
N GLN A 154 -7.31 -5.01 -25.81
CA GLN A 154 -7.93 -6.07 -26.58
C GLN A 154 -7.24 -7.42 -26.35
N TYR A 155 -5.90 -7.46 -26.38
CA TYR A 155 -5.12 -8.67 -26.14
C TYR A 155 -5.40 -9.29 -24.76
N ILE A 156 -5.45 -8.48 -23.70
CA ILE A 156 -5.76 -8.97 -22.35
C ILE A 156 -7.16 -9.60 -22.34
N TYR A 157 -8.15 -8.91 -22.90
CA TYR A 157 -9.54 -9.37 -22.91
C TYR A 157 -9.74 -10.66 -23.69
N GLU A 158 -9.17 -10.78 -24.89
CA GLU A 158 -9.25 -11.99 -25.71
C GLU A 158 -8.68 -13.21 -24.97
N LYS A 159 -7.53 -13.04 -24.32
CA LYS A 159 -6.90 -14.12 -23.53
C LYS A 159 -7.71 -14.47 -22.28
N LEU A 160 -8.27 -13.48 -21.59
CA LEU A 160 -9.12 -13.71 -20.41
C LEU A 160 -10.40 -14.49 -20.76
N ILE A 161 -11.05 -14.15 -21.87
CA ILE A 161 -12.28 -14.82 -22.31
C ILE A 161 -11.95 -16.25 -22.74
N SER A 162 -10.92 -16.45 -23.56
CA SER A 162 -10.48 -17.78 -24.00
C SER A 162 -10.13 -18.71 -22.82
N GLN A 163 -9.48 -18.17 -21.78
CA GLN A 163 -9.20 -18.93 -20.56
C GLN A 163 -10.44 -19.21 -19.71
N LYS A 164 -11.45 -18.33 -19.74
CA LYS A 164 -12.72 -18.54 -19.03
C LYS A 164 -13.51 -19.66 -19.68
N GLU A 165 -13.62 -19.67 -21.00
CA GLU A 165 -14.33 -20.70 -21.78
C GLU A 165 -13.67 -22.08 -21.67
N SER A 166 -12.35 -22.14 -21.48
CA SER A 166 -11.62 -23.40 -21.30
C SER A 166 -11.75 -24.01 -19.90
N ALA A 167 -12.30 -23.27 -18.93
CA ALA A 167 -12.42 -23.67 -17.53
C ALA A 167 -13.86 -23.99 -17.10
N GLU A 168 -14.83 -23.80 -18.00
CA GLU A 168 -16.23 -24.22 -17.90
C GLU A 168 -16.44 -25.50 -18.72
#